data_AF-A0A2X3CMV4-F1
#
_entry.id   AF-A0A2X3CMV4-F1
#
_cell.length_a   1.000
_cell.length_b   1.000
_cell.length_c   1.000
_cell.angle_alpha   90.00
_cell.angle_beta   90.00
_cell.angle_gamma   90.00
#
_symmetry.space_group_name_H-M   'P 1'
#
loop_
_entity.id
_entity.type
_entity.pdbx_description
1 polymer ?
#
loop_
_entity_poly.entity_id
_entity_poly.type
_entity_poly.pdbx_seq_one_letter_code
_entity_poly.pdbx_strand_id
1 'polypeptide(L)'
;MPGIPLIPAFALAAVLSPTDAVALSGIVGEGRIPKKIMGILQGEALMNDASGLVSLKFAVAVAMGTMVFTVGGATVEFLKVAIGGVLAGFVVSWSYGRSMRFLSRWGGDEPATQIVLLFLLPFASYLIAEHIGVSGILAAVAAGMTITRSGVMRTAPLAMRLRANSTWAMLEFVFNGMVFLLLGLQLPDILSSSLVAAEADPNVETWMLFTDIILIYAALMLVRFWAGCGRCVSSVSAS
;
A
#
# COMPACT_ATOMS: atom_id res chain seq x y z
N MET A 1 -21.48 13.75 13.69
CA MET A 1 -20.52 12.96 14.50
C MET A 1 -19.69 13.85 15.45
N PRO A 2 -20.28 14.46 16.51
CA PRO A 2 -19.48 15.06 17.58
C PRO A 2 -19.23 13.98 18.66
N GLY A 3 -17.98 13.54 18.82
CA GLY A 3 -17.61 12.62 19.92
C GLY A 3 -16.51 11.60 19.64
N ILE A 4 -16.09 11.39 18.38
CA ILE A 4 -15.00 10.46 18.08
C ILE A 4 -13.67 11.06 18.58
N PRO A 5 -12.90 10.34 19.42
CA PRO A 5 -11.57 10.80 19.82
C PRO A 5 -10.67 10.96 18.60
N LEU A 6 -9.78 11.96 18.63
CA LEU A 6 -8.98 12.36 17.47
C LEU A 6 -8.16 11.20 16.87
N ILE A 7 -7.68 10.28 17.70
CA ILE A 7 -6.80 9.17 17.30
C ILE A 7 -7.55 8.12 16.46
N PRO A 8 -8.72 7.57 16.88
CA PRO A 8 -9.60 6.77 16.03
C PRO A 8 -9.98 7.46 14.72
N ALA A 9 -10.22 8.78 14.72
CA ALA A 9 -10.53 9.51 13.50
C ALA A 9 -9.33 9.54 12.53
N PHE A 10 -8.10 9.74 13.04
CA PHE A 10 -6.87 9.64 12.25
C PHE A 10 -6.62 8.23 11.72
N ALA A 11 -6.84 7.19 12.54
CA ALA A 11 -6.72 5.80 12.11
C ALA A 11 -7.71 5.46 10.98
N LEU A 12 -8.97 5.88 11.13
CA LEU A 12 -10.01 5.71 10.11
C LEU A 12 -9.64 6.43 8.81
N ALA A 13 -9.18 7.68 8.90
CA ALA A 13 -8.71 8.43 7.74
C ALA A 13 -7.53 7.73 7.05
N ALA A 14 -6.58 7.17 7.81
CA ALA A 14 -5.44 6.44 7.28
C ALA A 14 -5.84 5.13 6.56
N VAL A 15 -6.84 4.40 7.07
CA VAL A 15 -7.37 3.17 6.42
C VAL A 15 -8.15 3.48 5.14
N LEU A 16 -8.81 4.64 5.06
CA LEU A 16 -9.66 5.02 3.93
C LEU A 16 -8.92 5.80 2.82
N SER A 17 -7.72 6.30 3.12
CA SER A 17 -6.82 7.02 2.20
C SER A 17 -6.32 6.19 0.99
N PRO A 18 -5.94 4.90 1.12
CA PRO A 18 -5.52 4.02 0.03
C PRO A 18 -6.42 4.13 -1.21
N THR A 19 -5.81 4.19 -2.39
CA THR A 19 -6.52 4.39 -3.67
C THR A 19 -6.23 3.22 -4.57
N ASP A 20 -7.24 2.39 -4.84
CA ASP A 20 -7.04 1.14 -5.58
C ASP A 20 -6.96 1.36 -7.10
N ALA A 21 -5.74 1.38 -7.64
CA ALA A 21 -5.49 1.40 -9.09
C ALA A 21 -5.84 0.06 -9.78
N VAL A 22 -5.87 -1.04 -9.03
CA VAL A 22 -6.22 -2.38 -9.56
C VAL A 22 -7.72 -2.43 -9.88
N ALA A 23 -8.57 -1.93 -8.96
CA ALA A 23 -10.00 -1.79 -9.21
C ALA A 23 -10.31 -0.91 -10.44
N LEU A 24 -9.57 0.18 -10.65
CA LEU A 24 -9.75 1.04 -11.82
C LEU A 24 -9.42 0.31 -13.13
N SER A 25 -8.36 -0.49 -13.15
CA SER A 25 -7.96 -1.29 -14.32
C SER A 25 -9.04 -2.33 -14.69
N GLY A 26 -9.68 -2.94 -13.69
CA GLY A 26 -10.78 -3.89 -13.90
C GLY A 26 -12.05 -3.26 -14.50
N ILE A 27 -12.34 -2.00 -14.14
CA ILE A 27 -13.55 -1.28 -14.60
C ILE A 27 -13.34 -0.66 -15.98
N VAL A 28 -12.19 -0.02 -16.22
CA VAL A 28 -11.91 0.72 -17.47
C VAL A 28 -11.52 -0.21 -18.62
N GLY A 29 -11.13 -1.46 -18.31
CA GLY A 29 -10.75 -2.50 -19.26
C GLY A 29 -9.28 -2.45 -19.65
N GLU A 30 -8.64 -3.61 -19.68
CA GLU A 30 -7.24 -3.76 -20.10
C GLU A 30 -7.05 -3.24 -21.53
N GLY A 31 -6.28 -2.15 -21.69
CA GLY A 31 -5.86 -1.61 -22.99
C GLY A 31 -6.40 -0.23 -23.35
N ARG A 32 -7.37 0.33 -22.61
CA ARG A 32 -7.82 1.72 -22.86
C ARG A 32 -6.84 2.77 -22.33
N ILE A 33 -6.04 2.42 -21.33
CA ILE A 33 -5.04 3.30 -20.72
C ILE A 33 -3.64 2.92 -21.24
N PRO A 34 -2.86 3.88 -21.78
CA PRO A 34 -1.48 3.63 -22.20
C PRO A 34 -0.64 3.01 -21.09
N LYS A 35 0.17 1.99 -21.40
CA LYS A 35 1.01 1.25 -20.42
C LYS A 35 1.88 2.16 -19.54
N LYS A 36 2.35 3.29 -20.08
CA LYS A 36 3.12 4.29 -19.32
C LYS A 36 2.27 4.97 -18.24
N ILE A 37 1.04 5.35 -18.56
CA ILE A 37 0.13 6.03 -17.62
C ILE A 37 -0.32 5.04 -16.54
N MET A 38 -0.65 3.80 -16.93
CA MET A 38 -1.00 2.75 -15.98
C MET A 38 0.12 2.48 -14.96
N GLY A 39 1.38 2.40 -15.41
CA GLY A 39 2.51 2.20 -14.49
C GLY A 39 2.76 3.37 -13.54
N ILE A 40 2.45 4.61 -13.95
CA ILE A 40 2.51 5.77 -13.05
C ILE A 40 1.41 5.69 -12.01
N LEU A 41 0.18 5.40 -12.45
CA LEU A 41 -0.99 5.31 -11.56
C LEU A 41 -0.85 4.18 -10.53
N GLN A 42 -0.39 3.00 -10.96
CA GLN A 42 -0.08 1.89 -10.06
C GLN A 42 1.02 2.27 -9.07
N GLY A 43 2.03 3.02 -9.53
CA GLY A 43 3.09 3.48 -8.64
C GLY A 43 2.59 4.48 -7.59
N GLU A 44 1.74 5.43 -7.98
CA GLU A 44 1.11 6.38 -7.06
C GLU A 44 0.22 5.65 -6.04
N ALA A 45 -0.61 4.72 -6.49
CA ALA A 45 -1.46 3.90 -5.64
C ALA A 45 -0.65 3.09 -4.61
N LEU A 46 0.39 2.38 -5.05
CA LEU A 46 1.26 1.60 -4.15
C LEU A 46 1.94 2.47 -3.08
N MET A 47 2.40 3.66 -3.46
CA MET A 47 3.01 4.59 -2.50
C MET A 47 1.99 5.16 -1.53
N ASN A 48 0.78 5.47 -2.02
CA ASN A 48 -0.33 5.94 -1.20
C ASN A 48 -0.73 4.86 -0.17
N ASP A 49 -0.93 3.62 -0.60
CA ASP A 49 -1.31 2.50 0.26
C ASP A 49 -0.26 2.26 1.36
N ALA A 50 1.02 2.27 0.98
CA ALA A 50 2.12 2.14 1.93
C ALA A 50 2.14 3.29 2.95
N SER A 51 1.95 4.53 2.51
CA SER A 51 1.93 5.70 3.40
C SER A 51 0.71 5.73 4.34
N GLY A 52 -0.44 5.25 3.86
CA GLY A 52 -1.65 5.08 4.66
C GLY A 52 -1.44 4.04 5.76
N LEU A 53 -0.86 2.89 5.42
CA LEU A 53 -0.56 1.84 6.40
C LEU A 53 0.49 2.28 7.44
N VAL A 54 1.50 3.06 7.04
CA VAL A 54 2.45 3.67 7.99
C VAL A 54 1.71 4.62 8.92
N SER A 55 0.86 5.51 8.38
CA SER A 55 0.07 6.45 9.18
C SER A 55 -0.84 5.72 10.18
N LEU A 56 -1.42 4.58 9.78
CA LEU A 56 -2.20 3.71 10.66
C LEU A 56 -1.35 3.15 11.80
N LYS A 57 -0.14 2.64 11.52
CA LYS A 57 0.79 2.14 12.57
C LYS A 57 1.06 3.22 13.61
N PHE A 58 1.29 4.47 13.18
CA PHE A 58 1.49 5.60 14.09
C PHE A 58 0.23 5.90 14.93
N ALA A 59 -0.95 5.93 14.30
CA ALA A 59 -2.21 6.15 15.01
C ALA A 59 -2.47 5.08 16.08
N VAL A 60 -2.19 3.81 15.76
CA VAL A 60 -2.29 2.69 16.70
C VAL A 60 -1.26 2.81 17.83
N ALA A 61 -0.01 3.15 17.53
CA ALA A 61 1.03 3.34 18.55
C ALA A 61 0.66 4.45 19.55
N VAL A 62 0.11 5.56 19.05
CA VAL A 62 -0.41 6.64 19.89
C VAL A 62 -1.61 6.17 20.72
N ALA A 63 -2.55 5.40 20.14
CA ALA A 63 -3.70 4.86 20.85
C ALA A 63 -3.29 3.90 21.99
N MET A 64 -2.24 3.12 21.79
CA MET A 64 -1.69 2.19 22.77
C MET A 64 -0.81 2.87 23.83
N GLY A 65 -0.60 4.19 23.74
CA GLY A 65 0.24 4.94 24.68
C GLY A 65 1.75 4.69 24.53
N THR A 66 2.19 4.00 23.48
CA THR A 66 3.62 3.77 23.19
C THR A 66 4.29 5.00 22.57
N MET A 67 3.50 5.96 22.08
CA MET A 67 3.96 7.20 21.48
C MET A 67 3.12 8.39 21.97
N VAL A 68 3.79 9.50 22.31
CA VAL A 68 3.12 10.75 22.69
C VAL A 68 2.69 11.51 21.44
N PHE A 69 1.39 11.82 21.31
CA PHE A 69 0.88 12.60 20.19
C PHE A 69 1.32 14.06 20.31
N THR A 70 2.33 14.43 19.52
CA THR A 70 2.66 15.84 19.26
C THR A 70 2.70 16.02 17.76
N VAL A 71 2.00 17.03 17.22
CA VAL A 71 1.88 17.23 15.76
C VAL A 71 3.27 17.36 15.13
N GLY A 72 4.15 18.18 15.70
CA GLY A 72 5.52 18.36 15.19
C GLY A 72 6.39 17.11 15.31
N GLY A 73 6.34 16.41 16.45
CA GLY A 73 7.13 15.19 16.67
C GLY A 73 6.68 14.04 15.76
N ALA A 74 5.37 13.83 15.64
CA ALA A 74 4.79 12.80 14.78
C ALA A 74 5.09 13.05 13.31
N THR A 75 5.04 14.31 12.83
CA THR A 75 5.43 14.62 11.45
C THR A 75 6.90 14.33 11.18
N VAL A 76 7.81 14.71 12.08
CA VAL A 76 9.25 14.47 11.89
C VAL A 76 9.56 12.97 11.92
N GLU A 77 9.01 12.23 12.88
CA GLU A 77 9.14 10.77 12.95
C GLU A 77 8.59 10.10 11.70
N PHE A 78 7.39 10.50 11.25
CA PHE A 78 6.81 9.99 10.02
C PHE A 78 7.73 10.20 8.81
N LEU A 79 8.27 11.41 8.62
CA LEU A 79 9.19 11.68 7.52
C LEU A 79 10.47 10.84 7.63
N LYS A 80 11.05 10.71 8.82
CA LYS A 80 12.25 9.88 9.04
C LYS A 80 12.00 8.43 8.68
N VAL A 81 10.92 7.84 9.20
CA VAL A 81 10.53 6.45 8.96
C VAL A 81 10.18 6.22 7.48
N ALA A 82 9.50 7.18 6.84
CA ALA A 82 9.13 7.09 5.44
C ALA A 82 10.34 7.21 4.49
N ILE A 83 11.15 8.27 4.65
CA ILE A 83 12.36 8.49 3.82
C ILE A 83 13.37 7.37 4.07
N GLY A 84 13.56 6.98 5.33
CA GLY A 84 14.43 5.86 5.71
C GLY A 84 14.00 4.55 5.06
N GLY A 85 12.70 4.25 5.03
CA GLY A 85 12.16 3.08 4.33
C GLY A 85 12.46 3.12 2.83
N VAL A 86 12.18 4.24 2.17
CA VAL A 86 12.46 4.40 0.73
C VAL A 86 13.95 4.21 0.42
N LEU A 87 14.84 4.82 1.22
CA LEU A 87 16.28 4.68 1.05
C LEU A 87 16.75 3.24 1.30
N ALA A 88 16.26 2.58 2.35
CA ALA A 88 16.57 1.18 2.63
C ALA A 88 16.17 0.27 1.47
N GLY A 89 14.96 0.45 0.94
CA GLY A 89 14.49 -0.31 -0.22
C GLY A 89 15.31 -0.08 -1.49
N PHE A 90 15.74 1.16 -1.73
CA PHE A 90 16.65 1.46 -2.83
C PHE A 90 18.00 0.75 -2.66
N VAL A 91 18.61 0.82 -1.48
CA VAL A 91 19.91 0.19 -1.18
C VAL A 91 19.83 -1.33 -1.32
N VAL A 92 18.78 -1.97 -0.81
CA VAL A 92 18.57 -3.43 -0.91
C VAL A 92 18.35 -3.86 -2.36
N SER A 93 17.57 -3.11 -3.14
CA SER A 93 17.37 -3.39 -4.57
C SER A 93 18.64 -3.16 -5.40
N TRP A 94 19.42 -2.15 -5.06
CA TRP A 94 20.71 -1.88 -5.70
C TRP A 94 21.75 -2.98 -5.42
N SER A 95 21.84 -3.43 -4.16
CA SER A 95 22.72 -4.55 -3.77
C SER A 95 22.29 -5.85 -4.44
N TYR A 96 20.97 -6.11 -4.53
CA TYR A 96 20.42 -7.23 -5.29
C TYR A 96 20.86 -7.21 -6.75
N GLY A 97 20.71 -6.07 -7.45
CA GLY A 97 21.12 -5.92 -8.84
C GLY A 97 22.64 -6.06 -9.04
N ARG A 98 23.45 -5.76 -8.02
CA ARG A 98 24.90 -6.01 -8.02
C ARG A 98 25.20 -7.50 -7.85
N SER A 99 24.54 -8.17 -6.91
CA SER A 99 24.68 -9.61 -6.64
C SER A 99 24.28 -10.45 -7.85
N MET A 100 23.17 -10.11 -8.52
CA MET A 100 22.71 -10.79 -9.73
C MET A 100 23.75 -10.76 -10.86
N ARG A 101 24.39 -9.59 -11.08
CA ARG A 101 25.47 -9.43 -12.07
C ARG A 101 26.74 -10.19 -11.70
N PHE A 102 27.02 -10.37 -10.41
CA PHE A 102 28.13 -11.20 -9.95
C PHE A 102 27.81 -12.69 -10.13
N LEU A 103 26.61 -13.12 -9.77
CA LEU A 103 26.18 -14.53 -9.84
C LEU A 103 26.16 -15.04 -11.29
N SER A 104 25.63 -14.24 -12.23
CA SER A 104 25.62 -14.58 -13.66
C SER A 104 27.04 -14.75 -14.24
N ARG A 105 28.05 -14.10 -13.65
CA ARG A 105 29.46 -14.28 -14.05
C ARG A 105 30.10 -15.56 -13.52
N TRP A 106 29.58 -16.15 -12.45
CA TRP A 106 30.24 -17.25 -11.72
C TRP A 106 29.48 -18.58 -11.76
N GLY A 107 28.14 -18.57 -11.85
CA GLY A 107 27.31 -19.74 -11.52
C GLY A 107 26.34 -20.24 -12.59
N GLY A 108 26.31 -19.66 -13.79
CA GLY A 108 25.33 -20.00 -14.82
C GLY A 108 23.92 -19.46 -14.52
N ASP A 109 23.15 -19.18 -15.57
CA ASP A 109 21.82 -18.56 -15.49
C ASP A 109 20.71 -19.58 -15.23
N GLU A 110 20.70 -20.22 -14.06
CA GLU A 110 19.58 -21.10 -13.68
C GLU A 110 18.32 -20.23 -13.38
N PRO A 111 17.23 -20.33 -14.17
CA PRO A 111 16.09 -19.42 -14.05
C PRO A 111 15.36 -19.53 -12.70
N ALA A 112 15.38 -20.71 -12.08
CA ALA A 112 14.69 -20.97 -10.81
C ALA A 112 15.28 -20.14 -9.66
N THR A 113 16.60 -20.11 -9.53
CA THR A 113 17.31 -19.34 -8.48
C THR A 113 17.02 -17.85 -8.62
N GLN A 114 17.02 -17.35 -9.85
CA GLN A 114 16.74 -15.96 -10.16
C GLN A 114 15.31 -15.54 -9.78
N ILE A 115 14.33 -16.43 -10.00
CA ILE A 115 12.94 -16.23 -9.60
C ILE A 115 12.80 -16.23 -8.08
N VAL A 116 13.41 -17.17 -7.36
CA VAL A 116 13.36 -17.24 -5.89
C VAL A 116 13.97 -15.98 -5.27
N LEU A 117 15.12 -15.54 -5.77
CA LEU A 117 15.78 -14.30 -5.33
C LEU A 117 14.89 -13.08 -5.57
N LEU A 118 14.19 -13.01 -6.70
CA LEU A 118 13.26 -11.92 -6.99
C LEU A 118 12.08 -11.90 -6.01
N PHE A 119 11.56 -13.07 -5.63
CA PHE A 119 10.52 -13.18 -4.61
C PHE A 119 11.02 -12.81 -3.22
N LEU A 120 12.28 -13.10 -2.90
CA LEU A 120 12.86 -12.79 -1.60
C LEU A 120 13.11 -11.29 -1.40
N LEU A 121 13.34 -10.54 -2.48
CA LEU A 121 13.68 -9.12 -2.45
C LEU A 121 12.70 -8.25 -1.62
N PRO A 122 11.37 -8.27 -1.84
CA PRO A 122 10.44 -7.46 -1.05
C PRO A 122 10.45 -7.82 0.45
N PHE A 123 10.57 -9.11 0.79
CA PHE A 123 10.63 -9.56 2.19
C PHE A 123 11.96 -9.17 2.86
N ALA A 124 13.08 -9.33 2.16
CA ALA A 124 14.39 -8.92 2.65
C ALA A 124 14.43 -7.42 2.89
N SER A 125 13.91 -6.63 1.94
CA SER A 125 13.79 -5.17 2.08
C SER A 125 12.93 -4.79 3.29
N TYR A 126 11.78 -5.42 3.46
CA TYR A 126 10.88 -5.20 4.58
C TYR A 126 11.56 -5.48 5.93
N LEU A 127 12.16 -6.68 6.08
CA LEU A 127 12.75 -7.11 7.34
C LEU A 127 13.96 -6.27 7.73
N ILE A 128 14.83 -5.92 6.77
CA ILE A 128 16.00 -5.07 7.02
C ILE A 128 15.55 -3.68 7.47
N ALA A 129 14.53 -3.10 6.82
CA ALA A 129 14.00 -1.79 7.15
C ALA A 129 13.33 -1.76 8.53
N GLU A 130 12.50 -2.74 8.87
CA GLU A 130 11.91 -2.83 10.22
C GLU A 130 12.99 -3.01 11.29
N HIS A 131 14.05 -3.77 11.02
CA HIS A 131 15.14 -3.98 11.97
C HIS A 131 15.92 -2.70 12.30
N ILE A 132 16.06 -1.78 11.34
CA ILE A 132 16.68 -0.46 11.55
C ILE A 132 15.68 0.62 11.98
N GLY A 133 14.42 0.26 12.26
CA GLY A 133 13.40 1.17 12.77
C GLY A 133 12.77 2.10 11.72
N VAL A 134 12.79 1.75 10.44
CA VAL A 134 12.15 2.52 9.36
C VAL A 134 11.01 1.72 8.72
N SER A 135 10.24 2.32 7.80
CA SER A 135 9.06 1.66 7.23
C SER A 135 9.45 0.49 6.32
N GLY A 136 9.21 -0.74 6.78
CA GLY A 136 9.40 -1.95 5.99
C GLY A 136 8.51 -2.01 4.75
N ILE A 137 7.28 -1.51 4.87
CA ILE A 137 6.31 -1.49 3.76
C ILE A 137 6.83 -0.57 2.65
N LEU A 138 7.23 0.66 3.00
CA LEU A 138 7.79 1.60 2.02
C LEU A 138 9.11 1.08 1.43
N ALA A 139 9.92 0.37 2.22
CA ALA A 139 11.13 -0.28 1.72
C ALA A 139 10.83 -1.37 0.69
N ALA A 140 9.84 -2.23 0.93
CA ALA A 140 9.43 -3.25 -0.02
C ALA A 140 8.91 -2.65 -1.32
N VAL A 141 8.04 -1.61 -1.24
CA VAL A 141 7.53 -0.92 -2.43
C VAL A 141 8.66 -0.20 -3.18
N ALA A 142 9.54 0.51 -2.48
CA ALA A 142 10.69 1.18 -3.09
C ALA A 142 11.63 0.18 -3.78
N ALA A 143 11.86 -0.99 -3.19
CA ALA A 143 12.66 -2.05 -3.80
C ALA A 143 12.03 -2.59 -5.09
N GLY A 144 10.72 -2.83 -5.08
CA GLY A 144 9.93 -3.27 -6.24
C GLY A 144 9.90 -2.25 -7.38
N MET A 145 9.74 -0.96 -7.05
CA MET A 145 9.84 0.12 -8.04
C MET A 145 11.25 0.23 -8.62
N THR A 146 12.27 0.15 -7.77
CA THR A 146 13.67 0.27 -8.18
C THR A 146 14.05 -0.86 -9.13
N ILE A 147 13.68 -2.11 -8.82
CA ILE A 147 13.99 -3.23 -9.71
C ILE A 147 13.27 -3.12 -11.05
N THR A 148 12.01 -2.68 -11.05
CA THR A 148 11.22 -2.48 -12.28
C THR A 148 11.82 -1.40 -13.17
N ARG A 149 12.32 -0.30 -12.59
CA ARG A 149 12.98 0.79 -13.32
C ARG A 149 14.41 0.47 -13.76
N SER A 150 15.13 -0.33 -12.98
CA SER A 150 16.55 -0.67 -13.25
C SER A 150 16.77 -1.46 -14.54
N GLY A 151 15.71 -2.00 -15.15
CA GLY A 151 15.80 -2.77 -16.39
C GLY A 151 16.40 -4.17 -16.23
N VAL A 152 16.72 -4.60 -15.00
CA VAL A 152 17.23 -5.96 -14.69
C VAL A 152 16.30 -7.03 -15.27
N MET A 153 14.98 -6.84 -15.18
CA MET A 153 13.98 -7.74 -15.77
C MET A 153 13.92 -7.68 -17.31
N ARG A 154 14.39 -6.61 -17.96
CA ARG A 154 14.36 -6.47 -19.42
C ARG A 154 15.50 -7.24 -20.09
N THR A 155 16.64 -7.34 -19.41
CA THR A 155 17.82 -8.09 -19.89
C THR A 155 17.70 -9.60 -19.60
N ALA A 156 16.75 -10.00 -18.76
CA ALA A 156 16.51 -11.40 -18.42
C ALA A 156 15.96 -12.23 -19.60
N PRO A 157 16.29 -13.53 -19.69
CA PRO A 157 15.77 -14.43 -20.72
C PRO A 157 14.23 -14.47 -20.76
N LEU A 158 13.65 -14.57 -21.96
CA LEU A 158 12.19 -14.58 -22.16
C LEU A 158 11.49 -15.69 -21.35
N ALA A 159 12.09 -16.88 -21.29
CA ALA A 159 11.56 -18.01 -20.52
C ALA A 159 11.48 -17.72 -19.00
N MET A 160 12.46 -16.99 -18.46
CA MET A 160 12.45 -16.56 -17.05
C MET A 160 11.34 -15.53 -16.80
N ARG A 161 11.18 -14.56 -17.70
CA ARG A 161 10.14 -13.52 -17.60
C ARG A 161 8.74 -14.11 -17.67
N LEU A 162 8.50 -15.06 -18.57
CA LEU A 162 7.20 -15.75 -18.68
C LEU A 162 6.87 -16.53 -17.41
N ARG A 163 7.82 -17.33 -16.89
CA ARG A 163 7.64 -18.08 -15.65
C ARG A 163 7.40 -17.14 -14.46
N ALA A 164 8.22 -16.11 -14.30
CA ALA A 164 8.09 -15.12 -13.22
C ALA A 164 6.72 -14.42 -13.25
N ASN A 165 6.27 -13.98 -14.43
CA ASN A 165 4.96 -13.34 -14.60
C ASN A 165 3.81 -14.28 -14.23
N SER A 166 3.86 -15.54 -14.69
CA SER A 166 2.83 -16.53 -14.35
C SER A 166 2.79 -16.84 -12.85
N THR A 167 3.95 -17.00 -12.22
CA THR A 167 4.02 -17.22 -10.76
C THR A 167 3.51 -16.00 -9.99
N TRP A 168 3.85 -14.79 -10.44
CA TRP A 168 3.38 -13.55 -9.82
C TRP A 168 1.85 -13.41 -9.91
N ALA A 169 1.28 -13.65 -11.09
CA ALA A 169 -0.17 -13.60 -11.30
C ALA A 169 -0.92 -14.63 -10.45
N MET A 170 -0.37 -15.84 -10.29
CA MET A 170 -0.95 -16.85 -9.40
C MET A 170 -0.92 -16.38 -7.93
N LEU A 171 0.17 -15.78 -7.47
CA LEU A 171 0.28 -15.26 -6.11
C LEU A 171 -0.65 -14.08 -5.87
N GLU A 172 -0.75 -13.14 -6.81
CA GLU A 172 -1.73 -12.04 -6.74
C GLU A 172 -3.17 -12.57 -6.65
N PHE A 173 -3.51 -13.57 -7.47
CA PHE A 173 -4.83 -14.20 -7.40
C PHE A 173 -5.11 -14.83 -6.02
N VAL A 174 -4.16 -15.59 -5.49
CA VAL A 174 -4.31 -16.26 -4.18
C VAL A 174 -4.38 -15.24 -3.04
N PHE A 175 -3.50 -14.23 -3.03
CA PHE A 175 -3.49 -13.21 -1.98
C PHE A 175 -4.73 -12.32 -2.01
N ASN A 176 -5.16 -11.88 -3.20
CA ASN A 176 -6.41 -11.13 -3.32
C ASN A 176 -7.60 -11.99 -2.89
N GLY A 177 -7.66 -13.25 -3.34
CA GLY A 177 -8.68 -14.20 -2.90
C GLY A 177 -8.69 -14.37 -1.38
N MET A 178 -7.52 -14.50 -0.75
CA MET A 178 -7.39 -14.61 0.70
C MET A 178 -7.86 -13.34 1.43
N VAL A 179 -7.48 -12.14 0.95
CA VAL A 179 -7.95 -10.87 1.53
C VAL A 179 -9.48 -10.76 1.45
N PHE A 180 -10.08 -11.05 0.29
CA PHE A 180 -11.53 -11.02 0.15
C PHE A 180 -12.24 -12.06 1.02
N LEU A 181 -11.68 -13.28 1.12
CA LEU A 181 -12.22 -14.32 1.99
C LEU A 181 -12.15 -13.92 3.47
N LEU A 182 -11.02 -13.37 3.92
CA LEU A 182 -10.85 -12.91 5.30
C LEU A 182 -11.80 -11.75 5.63
N LEU A 183 -11.93 -10.77 4.73
CA LEU A 183 -12.88 -9.68 4.89
C LEU A 183 -14.33 -10.20 4.90
N GLY A 184 -14.66 -11.12 4.00
CA GLY A 184 -15.98 -11.75 3.94
C GLY A 184 -16.32 -12.55 5.19
N LEU A 185 -15.34 -13.22 5.80
CA LEU A 185 -15.50 -13.97 7.05
C LEU A 185 -15.63 -13.04 8.26
N GLN A 186 -14.94 -11.90 8.29
CA GLN A 186 -15.00 -10.94 9.39
C GLN A 186 -16.25 -10.06 9.35
N LEU A 187 -16.89 -9.90 8.18
CA LEU A 187 -18.01 -8.99 7.98
C LEU A 187 -19.21 -9.29 8.91
N PRO A 188 -19.65 -10.56 9.10
CA PRO A 188 -20.73 -10.89 10.03
C PRO A 188 -20.41 -10.58 11.49
N ASP A 189 -19.18 -10.85 11.94
CA ASP A 189 -18.73 -10.58 13.31
C ASP A 189 -18.69 -9.07 13.58
N ILE A 190 -18.21 -8.28 12.61
CA ILE A 190 -18.20 -6.81 12.70
C ILE A 190 -19.63 -6.26 12.74
N LEU A 191 -20.54 -6.80 11.90
CA LEU A 191 -21.94 -6.38 11.89
C LEU A 191 -22.64 -6.70 13.20
N SER A 192 -22.53 -7.93 13.69
CA SER A 192 -23.18 -8.36 14.94
C SER A 192 -22.67 -7.59 16.16
N SER A 193 -21.35 -7.41 16.29
CA SER A 193 -20.76 -6.61 17.37
C SER A 193 -21.20 -5.14 17.32
N SER A 194 -21.30 -4.56 16.12
CA SER A 194 -21.77 -3.18 15.93
C SER A 194 -23.26 -3.02 16.25
N LEU A 195 -24.10 -4.00 15.92
CA LEU A 195 -25.53 -3.98 16.23
C LEU A 195 -25.78 -4.11 17.74
N VAL A 196 -25.08 -5.01 18.42
CA VAL A 196 -25.16 -5.17 19.89
C VAL A 196 -24.68 -3.90 20.61
N ALA A 197 -23.62 -3.26 20.11
CA ALA A 197 -23.14 -2.00 20.67
C ALA A 197 -24.13 -0.84 20.48
N ALA A 198 -24.86 -0.80 19.36
CA ALA A 198 -25.90 0.20 19.10
C ALA A 198 -27.16 -0.03 19.96
N GLU A 199 -27.57 -1.29 20.18
CA GLU A 199 -28.69 -1.62 21.07
C GLU A 199 -28.39 -1.34 22.56
N ALA A 200 -27.12 -1.39 22.96
CA ALA A 200 -26.68 -1.11 24.33
C ALA A 200 -26.65 0.40 24.66
N ASP A 201 -26.67 1.28 23.67
CA ASP A 201 -26.52 2.73 23.85
C ASP A 201 -27.86 3.44 23.58
N PRO A 202 -28.56 3.98 24.60
CA PRO A 202 -29.92 4.50 24.47
C PRO A 202 -30.07 5.75 23.58
N ASN A 203 -28.96 6.29 23.05
CA ASN A 203 -28.93 7.45 22.16
C ASN A 203 -28.58 7.11 20.69
N VAL A 204 -28.36 5.84 20.35
CA VAL A 204 -27.91 5.42 19.01
C VAL A 204 -28.96 4.51 18.38
N GLU A 205 -29.78 5.07 17.50
CA GLU A 205 -30.71 4.25 16.71
C GLU A 205 -29.98 3.60 15.52
N THR A 206 -30.37 2.37 15.16
CA THR A 206 -29.70 1.56 14.11
C THR A 206 -29.62 2.25 12.73
N TRP A 207 -30.54 3.18 12.44
CA TRP A 207 -30.50 3.97 11.21
C TRP A 207 -29.32 4.95 11.16
N MET A 208 -28.79 5.37 12.31
CA MET A 208 -27.65 6.27 12.39
C MET A 208 -26.38 5.63 11.83
N LEU A 209 -26.21 4.31 11.99
CA LEU A 209 -25.10 3.55 11.40
C LEU A 209 -25.11 3.60 9.87
N PHE A 210 -26.30 3.46 9.26
CA PHE A 210 -26.44 3.60 7.80
C PHE A 210 -26.16 5.03 7.35
N THR A 211 -26.62 6.03 8.10
CA THR A 211 -26.29 7.42 7.78
C THR A 211 -24.80 7.70 7.92
N ASP A 212 -24.10 7.12 8.90
CA ASP A 212 -22.65 7.29 9.06
C ASP A 212 -21.87 6.66 7.90
N ILE A 213 -22.26 5.47 7.45
CA ILE A 213 -21.66 4.85 6.25
C ILE A 213 -21.83 5.75 5.04
N ILE A 214 -23.06 6.27 4.80
CA ILE A 214 -23.34 7.17 3.68
C ILE A 214 -22.54 8.47 3.81
N LEU A 215 -22.46 9.04 5.02
CA LEU A 215 -21.82 10.32 5.27
C LEU A 215 -20.29 10.20 5.15
N ILE A 216 -19.69 9.12 5.66
CA ILE A 216 -18.27 8.80 5.46
C ILE A 216 -18.00 8.60 3.96
N TYR A 217 -18.82 7.82 3.26
CA TYR A 217 -18.65 7.57 1.83
C TYR A 217 -18.77 8.87 1.01
N ALA A 218 -19.77 9.71 1.30
CA ALA A 218 -19.96 11.00 0.66
C ALA A 218 -18.81 11.97 0.97
N ALA A 219 -18.36 12.04 2.23
CA ALA A 219 -17.20 12.85 2.63
C ALA A 219 -15.93 12.39 1.90
N LEU A 220 -15.68 11.08 1.80
CA LEU A 220 -14.56 10.52 1.04
C LEU A 220 -14.65 10.87 -0.44
N MET A 221 -15.84 10.77 -1.06
CA MET A 221 -16.03 11.17 -2.46
C MET A 221 -15.77 12.66 -2.65
N LEU A 222 -16.23 13.53 -1.73
CA LEU A 222 -15.98 14.97 -1.80
C LEU A 222 -14.49 15.30 -1.64
N VAL A 223 -13.81 14.70 -0.65
CA VAL A 223 -12.36 14.89 -0.46
C VAL A 223 -11.59 14.41 -1.68
N ARG A 224 -11.93 13.23 -2.23
CA ARG A 224 -11.31 12.71 -3.45
C ARG A 224 -11.59 13.58 -4.67
N PHE A 225 -12.82 14.06 -4.83
CA PHE A 225 -13.20 14.96 -5.91
C PHE A 225 -12.42 16.28 -5.82
N TRP A 226 -12.31 16.86 -4.63
CA TRP A 226 -11.60 18.13 -4.42
C TRP A 226 -10.08 17.98 -4.61
N ALA A 227 -9.49 16.91 -4.06
CA ALA A 227 -8.07 16.59 -4.24
C ALA A 227 -7.72 16.19 -5.69
N GLY A 228 -8.66 15.60 -6.43
CA GLY A 228 -8.55 15.31 -7.86
C GLY A 228 -8.70 16.57 -8.73
N CYS A 229 -9.65 17.44 -8.39
CA CYS A 229 -9.90 18.69 -9.11
C CYS A 229 -8.73 19.67 -8.97
N GLY A 230 -8.11 19.77 -7.79
CA GLY A 230 -6.88 20.57 -7.59
C GLY A 230 -5.70 20.07 -8.44
N ARG A 231 -5.61 18.77 -8.71
CA ARG A 231 -4.60 18.18 -9.60
C ARG A 231 -4.88 18.49 -11.08
N CYS A 232 -6.14 18.46 -11.52
CA CYS A 232 -6.54 18.85 -12.87
C CYS A 232 -6.28 20.33 -13.18
N VAL A 233 -6.43 21.23 -12.20
CA VAL A 233 -6.12 22.66 -12.40
C VAL A 233 -4.62 22.90 -12.51
N SER A 234 -3.81 22.15 -11.74
CA SER A 234 -2.34 22.28 -11.80
C SER A 234 -1.71 21.73 -13.08
N SER A 235 -2.31 20.71 -13.72
CA SER A 235 -1.81 20.16 -14.99
C SER A 235 -2.18 20.99 -16.21
N VAL A 236 -3.29 21.76 -16.15
CA VAL A 236 -3.71 22.70 -17.21
C VAL A 236 -2.94 24.02 -17.15
N SER A 237 -2.41 24.40 -15.99
CA SER A 237 -1.56 25.60 -15.84
C SER A 237 -0.09 25.36 -16.24
N ALA A 238 0.32 24.11 -16.47
CA ALA A 238 1.71 23.73 -16.81
C ALA A 238 1.90 23.32 -18.29
N SER A 239 0.88 23.52 -19.12
CA SER A 239 0.90 23.35 -20.58
C SER A 239 0.67 24.69 -21.28
#